data_AF-A0A9P0BIM1-F1
#
_entry.id   AF-A0A9P0BIM1-F1
#
_cell.length_a   1.000
_cell.length_b   1.000
_cell.length_c   1.000
_cell.angle_alpha   90.00
_cell.angle_beta   90.00
_cell.angle_gamma   90.00
#
_symmetry.space_group_name_H-M   'P 1'
#
loop_
_entity.id
_entity.type
_entity.pdbx_description
1 polymer ?
#
loop_
_entity_poly.entity_id
_entity_poly.type
_entity_poly.pdbx_seq_one_letter_code
_entity_poly.pdbx_strand_id
1 'polypeptide(L)'
;MVKVGIAGFNALTRTLLRVFISKLTQTCPPQENLFHIVSINCPKTSIECMVYMLKHDPIYGDPKVEISHNLDEISIGGCIRIAVTNCEEQAAPWKNTKTEYVIDVINGTNDKSGVKSLKKI
;
A
#
# COMPACT_ATOMS: atom_id res chain seq x y z
N MET A 1 12.53 2.22 11.44
CA MET A 1 11.42 2.63 10.56
C MET A 1 10.66 1.38 10.16
N VAL A 2 9.39 1.27 10.56
CA VAL A 2 8.61 0.03 10.42
C VAL A 2 8.19 -0.18 8.98
N LYS A 3 8.45 -1.34 8.39
CA LYS A 3 8.02 -1.68 7.02
C LYS A 3 6.66 -2.36 7.02
N VAL A 4 5.72 -1.76 6.31
CA VAL A 4 4.32 -2.20 6.28
C VAL A 4 3.95 -2.66 4.88
N GLY A 5 3.37 -3.85 4.80
CA GLY A 5 2.71 -4.38 3.62
C GLY A 5 1.20 -4.23 3.77
N ILE A 6 0.49 -4.15 2.65
CA ILE A 6 -0.96 -4.10 2.63
C ILE A 6 -1.47 -5.31 1.84
N ALA A 7 -2.37 -6.07 2.44
CA ALA A 7 -3.12 -7.10 1.73
C ALA A 7 -4.49 -6.50 1.38
N GLY A 8 -4.74 -6.32 0.07
CA GLY A 8 -5.96 -5.78 -0.47
C GLY A 8 -5.84 -4.33 -0.96
N PHE A 9 -6.77 -3.94 -1.86
CA PHE A 9 -6.78 -2.61 -2.45
C PHE A 9 -8.21 -2.04 -2.54
N ASN A 10 -8.86 -1.93 -1.39
CA ASN A 10 -10.22 -1.40 -1.27
C ASN A 10 -10.24 0.09 -0.90
N ALA A 11 -11.44 0.64 -0.63
CA ALA A 11 -11.60 2.05 -0.28
C ALA A 11 -10.76 2.46 0.94
N LEU A 12 -10.71 1.64 1.99
CA LEU A 12 -9.92 1.91 3.20
C LEU A 12 -8.42 2.00 2.89
N THR A 13 -7.91 1.05 2.11
CA THR A 13 -6.49 1.05 1.70
C THR A 13 -6.14 2.28 0.88
N ARG A 14 -7.00 2.65 -0.08
CA ARG A 14 -6.76 3.85 -0.90
C ARG A 14 -6.77 5.12 -0.04
N THR A 15 -7.68 5.22 0.92
CA THR A 15 -7.70 6.34 1.87
C THR A 15 -6.44 6.37 2.74
N LEU A 16 -6.00 5.21 3.27
CA LEU A 16 -4.76 5.11 4.04
C LEU A 16 -3.55 5.57 3.23
N LEU A 17 -3.42 5.09 1.99
CA LEU A 17 -2.36 5.50 1.07
C LEU A 17 -2.43 7.01 0.81
N ARG A 18 -3.62 7.58 0.63
CA ARG A 18 -3.78 9.03 0.44
C ARG A 18 -3.36 9.86 1.64
N VAL A 19 -3.68 9.41 2.85
CA VAL A 19 -3.20 10.05 4.09
C VAL A 19 -1.67 9.96 4.17
N PHE A 20 -1.11 8.79 3.86
CA PHE A 20 0.34 8.57 3.80
C PHE A 20 1.00 9.55 2.81
N ILE A 21 0.46 9.66 1.59
CA ILE A 21 0.93 10.57 0.55
C ILE A 21 0.83 12.03 1.01
N SER A 22 -0.30 12.45 1.57
CA SER A 22 -0.52 13.83 2.02
C SER A 22 0.43 14.24 3.16
N LYS A 23 0.75 13.32 4.07
CA LYS A 23 1.73 13.57 5.13
C LYS A 23 3.16 13.65 4.59
N LEU A 24 3.47 12.88 3.55
CA LEU A 24 4.78 12.87 2.91
C LEU A 24 5.04 14.12 2.07
N THR A 25 4.05 14.62 1.33
CA THR A 25 4.23 15.84 0.51
C THR A 25 4.46 17.11 1.33
N GLN A 26 4.22 17.07 2.64
CA GLN A 26 4.51 18.18 3.55
C GLN A 26 5.96 18.21 4.01
N THR A 27 6.73 17.12 3.86
CA THR A 27 8.13 17.03 4.31
C THR A 27 8.98 16.21 3.33
N CYS A 28 9.81 16.88 2.52
CA CYS A 28 10.90 16.25 1.78
C CYS A 28 12.24 16.82 2.29
N PRO A 29 13.16 15.98 2.85
CA PRO A 29 13.05 14.53 2.98
C PRO A 29 11.98 14.14 4.00
N PRO A 30 11.38 12.94 3.88
CA PRO A 30 10.39 12.46 4.83
C PRO A 30 11.02 12.46 6.23
N GLN A 31 10.59 13.38 7.08
CA GLN A 31 10.93 13.32 8.51
C GLN A 31 10.45 11.98 9.05
N GLU A 32 11.19 11.43 10.04
CA GLU A 32 11.04 10.11 10.64
C GLU A 32 9.59 9.58 10.68
N ASN A 33 9.15 9.01 9.56
CA ASN A 33 7.85 8.38 9.51
C ASN A 33 7.95 7.11 10.34
N LEU A 34 7.04 6.96 11.29
CA LEU A 34 6.95 5.78 12.15
C LEU A 34 6.91 4.49 11.31
N PHE A 35 6.31 4.54 10.11
CA PHE A 35 6.22 3.42 9.19
C PHE A 35 6.30 3.83 7.72
N HIS A 36 6.77 2.91 6.88
CA HIS A 36 6.84 3.02 5.42
C HIS A 36 6.02 1.90 4.79
N ILE A 37 5.14 2.25 3.85
CA ILE A 37 4.42 1.27 3.05
C ILE A 37 5.37 0.80 1.93
N VAL A 38 5.73 -0.48 1.95
CA VAL A 38 6.73 -1.05 1.03
C VAL A 38 6.13 -2.01 0.01
N SER A 39 4.95 -2.56 0.27
CA SER A 39 4.32 -3.50 -0.66
C SER A 39 2.81 -3.55 -0.54
N ILE A 40 2.12 -3.82 -1.65
CA ILE A 40 0.68 -4.09 -1.73
C ILE A 40 0.51 -5.43 -2.43
N ASN A 41 -0.24 -6.36 -1.83
CA ASN A 41 -0.70 -7.57 -2.50
C ASN A 41 -2.19 -7.43 -2.85
N CYS A 42 -2.55 -7.48 -4.13
CA CYS A 42 -3.94 -7.50 -4.56
C CYS A 42 -4.12 -8.29 -5.87
N PRO A 43 -4.58 -9.55 -5.80
CA PRO A 43 -4.75 -10.38 -7.01
C PRO A 43 -5.89 -9.91 -7.92
N LYS A 44 -6.77 -9.04 -7.44
CA LYS A 44 -8.03 -8.66 -8.13
C LYS A 44 -7.94 -7.34 -8.90
N THR A 45 -6.85 -6.60 -8.80
CA THR A 45 -6.74 -5.26 -9.38
C THR A 45 -5.39 -5.09 -10.03
N SER A 46 -5.35 -4.65 -11.30
CA SER A 46 -4.09 -4.39 -11.99
C SER A 46 -3.41 -3.13 -11.46
N ILE A 47 -2.09 -3.02 -11.64
CA ILE A 47 -1.32 -1.87 -11.17
C ILE A 47 -1.75 -0.56 -11.86
N GLU A 48 -2.13 -0.63 -13.14
CA GLU A 48 -2.68 0.50 -13.91
C GLU A 48 -3.97 1.00 -13.26
N CYS A 49 -4.87 0.08 -12.92
CA CYS A 49 -6.10 0.40 -12.19
C CYS A 49 -5.79 0.99 -10.82
N MET A 50 -4.82 0.45 -10.07
CA MET A 50 -4.45 1.00 -8.77
C MET A 50 -3.95 2.43 -8.86
N VAL A 51 -3.06 2.72 -9.81
CA VAL A 51 -2.55 4.08 -10.04
C VAL A 51 -3.67 5.02 -10.46
N TYR A 52 -4.54 4.60 -11.38
CA TYR A 52 -5.69 5.39 -11.78
C TYR A 52 -6.58 5.75 -10.58
N MET A 53 -6.89 4.78 -9.71
CA MET A 53 -7.71 4.99 -8.52
C MET A 53 -7.02 5.81 -7.42
N LEU A 54 -5.69 5.83 -7.38
CA LEU A 54 -4.94 6.70 -6.47
C LEU A 54 -4.91 8.14 -6.99
N LYS A 55 -4.77 8.33 -8.30
CA LYS A 55 -4.81 9.65 -8.94
C LYS A 55 -6.18 10.28 -8.81
N HIS A 56 -7.22 9.55 -9.15
CA HIS A 56 -8.58 10.09 -9.25
C HIS A 56 -9.47 9.56 -8.13
N ASP A 57 -9.85 10.46 -7.22
CA ASP A 57 -10.80 10.13 -6.15
C ASP A 57 -11.86 11.22 -6.06
N PRO A 58 -13.14 10.84 -6.15
CA PRO A 58 -14.23 11.79 -6.21
C PRO A 58 -14.50 12.51 -4.88
N ILE A 59 -13.97 12.00 -3.75
CA ILE A 59 -14.21 12.55 -2.41
C ILE A 59 -13.12 13.55 -2.03
N TYR A 60 -11.85 13.15 -2.19
CA TYR A 60 -10.71 13.97 -1.72
C TYR A 60 -10.00 14.73 -2.85
N GLY A 61 -10.44 14.56 -4.10
CA GLY A 61 -9.80 15.15 -5.28
C GLY A 61 -8.46 14.51 -5.62
N ASP A 62 -7.79 15.09 -6.61
CA ASP A 62 -6.54 14.55 -7.15
C ASP A 62 -5.33 15.01 -6.29
N PRO A 63 -4.39 14.11 -5.96
CA PRO A 63 -3.24 14.47 -5.16
C PRO A 63 -2.27 15.35 -5.97
N LYS A 64 -1.64 16.33 -5.31
CA LYS A 64 -0.69 17.29 -5.93
C LYS A 64 0.71 16.71 -6.19
N VAL A 65 0.81 15.39 -6.31
CA VAL A 65 2.07 14.65 -6.39
C VAL A 65 1.96 13.68 -7.56
N GLU A 66 3.05 13.54 -8.28
CA GLU A 66 3.12 12.57 -9.37
C GLU A 66 3.00 11.14 -8.81
N ILE A 67 2.04 10.39 -9.36
CA ILE A 67 1.88 8.96 -9.11
C ILE A 67 2.10 8.26 -10.45
N SER A 68 2.99 7.29 -10.50
CA SER A 68 3.28 6.52 -11.70
C SER A 68 3.49 5.05 -11.33
N HIS A 69 3.61 4.20 -12.32
CA HIS A 69 3.98 2.80 -12.10
C HIS A 69 4.97 2.33 -13.16
N ASN A 70 5.67 1.27 -12.83
CA ASN A 70 6.34 0.37 -13.76
C ASN A 70 5.61 -1.00 -13.74
N LEU A 71 6.29 -2.10 -14.06
CA LEU A 71 5.65 -3.41 -14.18
C LEU A 71 5.12 -3.94 -12.83
N ASP A 72 5.86 -3.67 -11.76
CA ASP A 72 5.69 -4.30 -10.45
C ASP A 72 5.79 -3.31 -9.27
N GLU A 73 5.87 -2.01 -9.51
CA GLU A 73 5.92 -1.00 -8.45
C GLU A 73 5.10 0.25 -8.78
N ILE A 74 4.52 0.86 -7.74
CA ILE A 74 3.94 2.19 -7.78
C ILE A 74 4.98 3.17 -7.25
N SER A 75 5.27 4.21 -8.03
CA SER A 75 6.13 5.33 -7.66
C SER A 75 5.29 6.55 -7.27
N ILE A 76 5.61 7.17 -6.14
CA ILE A 76 4.91 8.38 -5.66
C ILE A 76 5.92 9.47 -5.35
N GLY A 77 5.79 10.61 -6.04
CA GLY A 77 6.64 11.79 -5.87
C GLY A 77 8.12 11.57 -6.14
N GLY A 78 8.47 10.53 -6.91
CA GLY A 78 9.85 10.13 -7.19
C GLY A 78 10.64 9.54 -6.01
N CYS A 79 10.11 9.61 -4.78
CA CYS A 79 10.81 9.19 -3.57
C CYS A 79 10.27 7.88 -2.98
N ILE A 80 8.98 7.58 -3.16
CA ILE A 80 8.34 6.41 -2.57
C ILE A 80 8.18 5.36 -3.66
N ARG A 81 8.57 4.12 -3.34
CA ARG A 81 8.35 2.94 -4.17
C ARG A 81 7.59 1.89 -3.37
N ILE A 82 6.50 1.40 -3.94
CA ILE A 82 5.64 0.38 -3.33
C ILE A 82 5.58 -0.80 -4.30
N ALA A 83 6.13 -1.94 -3.91
CA ALA A 83 6.04 -3.15 -4.70
C ALA A 83 4.60 -3.66 -4.77
N VAL A 84 4.13 -4.07 -5.93
CA VAL A 84 2.79 -4.61 -6.15
C VAL A 84 2.88 -6.07 -6.55
N THR A 85 2.15 -6.92 -5.84
CA THR A 85 2.08 -8.35 -6.12
C THR A 85 0.63 -8.77 -6.34
N ASN A 86 0.41 -9.67 -7.29
CA ASN A 86 -0.92 -10.16 -7.64
C ASN A 86 -1.08 -11.65 -7.31
N CYS A 87 -0.57 -12.04 -6.13
CA CYS A 87 -0.59 -13.43 -5.68
C CYS A 87 -1.79 -13.70 -4.77
N GLU A 88 -2.17 -14.97 -4.62
CA GLU A 88 -3.06 -15.40 -3.54
C GLU A 88 -2.47 -14.98 -2.18
N GLU A 89 -3.33 -14.65 -1.22
CA GLU A 89 -2.94 -14.04 0.06
C GLU A 89 -1.85 -14.81 0.81
N GLN A 90 -1.98 -16.14 0.83
CA GLN A 90 -1.05 -17.04 1.50
C GLN A 90 0.31 -17.13 0.80
N ALA A 91 0.37 -16.77 -0.48
CA ALA A 91 1.56 -16.81 -1.32
C ALA A 91 2.23 -15.44 -1.49
N ALA A 92 1.72 -14.38 -0.85
CA ALA A 92 2.28 -13.05 -0.98
C ALA A 92 3.74 -12.99 -0.46
N PRO A 93 4.70 -12.47 -1.25
CA PRO A 93 6.13 -12.59 -0.96
C PRO A 93 6.63 -11.51 0.02
N TRP A 94 5.99 -11.38 1.18
CA TRP A 94 6.28 -10.34 2.19
C TRP A 94 7.75 -10.30 2.64
N LYS A 95 8.41 -11.46 2.68
CA LYS A 95 9.84 -11.56 3.03
C LYS A 95 10.73 -10.85 2.01
N ASN A 96 10.38 -10.89 0.72
CA ASN A 96 11.18 -10.28 -0.34
C ASN A 96 11.15 -8.76 -0.25
N THR A 97 10.00 -8.21 0.13
CA THR A 97 9.81 -6.76 0.33
C THR A 97 10.26 -6.28 1.71
N LYS A 98 10.77 -7.19 2.55
CA LYS A 98 11.18 -6.95 3.94
C LYS A 98 10.05 -6.35 4.78
N THR A 99 8.81 -6.75 4.51
CA THR A 99 7.62 -6.32 5.24
C THR A 99 7.64 -6.91 6.65
N GLU A 100 7.53 -6.05 7.66
CA GLU A 100 7.49 -6.45 9.08
C GLU A 100 6.06 -6.65 9.58
N TYR A 101 5.12 -5.83 9.12
CA TYR A 101 3.70 -5.90 9.47
C TYR A 101 2.83 -5.87 8.22
N VAL A 102 1.74 -6.64 8.23
CA VAL A 102 0.74 -6.61 7.16
C VAL A 102 -0.56 -6.02 7.70
N ILE A 103 -1.06 -4.98 7.03
CA ILE A 103 -2.41 -4.48 7.18
C ILE A 103 -3.29 -5.30 6.24
N ASP A 104 -4.15 -6.13 6.79
CA ASP A 104 -5.06 -6.97 6.02
C ASP A 104 -6.46 -6.38 6.00
N VAL A 105 -6.97 -6.15 4.79
CA VAL A 105 -8.30 -5.61 4.56
C VAL A 105 -9.10 -6.43 3.54
N ILE A 106 -8.66 -7.63 3.19
CA ILE A 106 -9.29 -8.41 2.09
C ILE A 106 -10.58 -9.07 2.55
N ASN A 107 -10.70 -9.41 3.85
CA ASN A 107 -11.87 -10.10 4.37
C ASN A 107 -12.37 -9.48 5.69
N GLY A 108 -13.68 -9.21 5.77
CA GLY A 108 -14.37 -8.86 7.03
C GLY A 108 -14.52 -10.05 7.98
N THR A 109 -13.73 -11.10 7.83
CA THR A 109 -13.73 -12.26 8.72
C THR A 109 -12.74 -12.01 9.84
N ASN A 110 -13.27 -11.77 11.05
CA ASN A 110 -12.53 -11.84 12.32
C ASN A 110 -12.06 -13.27 12.65
N ASP A 111 -11.98 -14.15 11.65
CA ASP A 111 -11.56 -15.51 11.87
C ASP A 111 -10.04 -15.51 12.05
N LYS A 112 -9.62 -15.79 13.29
CA LYS A 112 -8.21 -15.84 13.71
C LYS A 112 -7.40 -16.89 12.92
N SER A 113 -8.08 -17.72 12.13
CA SER A 113 -7.52 -18.71 11.22
C SER A 113 -6.89 -18.08 9.95
N GLY A 114 -7.50 -17.01 9.41
CA GLY A 114 -7.10 -16.38 8.14
C GLY A 114 -6.23 -15.14 8.30
N VAL A 115 -6.55 -14.28 9.28
CA VAL A 115 -5.85 -13.01 9.48
C VAL A 115 -5.36 -12.94 10.91
N LYS A 116 -4.09 -13.33 11.13
CA LYS A 116 -3.41 -12.99 12.38
C LYS A 116 -3.07 -11.50 12.31
N SER A 117 -3.98 -10.69 12.83
CA SER A 117 -3.86 -9.24 13.02
C SER A 117 -2.44 -8.89 13.48
N LEU A 118 -1.76 -8.03 12.72
CA LEU A 118 -0.39 -7.57 12.98
C LEU A 118 0.57 -8.69 13.41
N LYS A 119 0.76 -9.71 12.58
CA LYS A 119 1.94 -10.56 12.75
C LYS A 119 3.20 -9.80 12.41
N LYS A 120 4.18 -9.87 13.30
CA LYS A 120 5.59 -9.78 12.93
C LYS A 120 5.92 -10.98 12.03
N ILE A 121 6.28 -10.72 10.78
CA ILE A 121 6.68 -11.75 9.79
C ILE A 121 8.17 -12.11 9.96
#